data_AF-A0A942CLY5-F1
#
_entry.id   AF-A0A942CLY5-F1
#
_cell.length_a   1.000
_cell.length_b   1.000
_cell.length_c   1.000
_cell.angle_alpha   90.00
_cell.angle_beta   90.00
_cell.angle_gamma   90.00
#
_symmetry.space_group_name_H-M   'P 1'
#
loop_
_entity.id
_entity.type
_entity.pdbx_description
1 polymer ?
#
loop_
_entity_poly.entity_id
_entity_poly.type
_entity_poly.pdbx_seq_one_letter_code
_entity_poly.pdbx_strand_id
1 'polypeptide(L)'
;MNKVLASADAAVALVPNGSSILMGGFGLCGIPENLIKALHAKGTRDLTVISNNAGVDDYGIGILLRARQVRKMVSTYVGENKEFERQFLSGELTVDLVPQGTFAERIRAGGAGIAGFFTPTGYGTLAAEGKETRLIGDRHYVLESPLTADFAFVKAWKGDRLGNLVYRRTARNFNPVMATAGRVTIAEVEHLVEPGELDPDHIVTPGIFVKHVVVGTTYEKRIEKRTVRQS
;
A
#
# COMPACT_ATOMS: atom_id res chain seq x y z
N MET A 1 6.21 -26.31 0.44
CA MET A 1 6.09 -25.00 1.10
C MET A 1 4.68 -24.48 0.85
N ASN A 2 3.85 -24.26 1.88
CA ASN A 2 2.49 -23.73 1.73
C ASN A 2 2.44 -22.34 2.39
N LYS A 3 2.09 -21.31 1.62
CA LYS A 3 1.99 -19.93 2.09
C LYS A 3 0.57 -19.49 2.38
N VAL A 4 -0.42 -20.36 2.17
CA VAL A 4 -1.83 -20.02 2.24
C VAL A 4 -2.29 -19.98 3.69
N LEU A 5 -2.89 -18.87 4.11
CA LEU A 5 -3.56 -18.71 5.39
C LEU A 5 -5.07 -18.96 5.24
N ALA A 6 -5.68 -19.47 6.30
CA ALA A 6 -7.09 -19.88 6.29
C ALA A 6 -8.08 -18.72 6.11
N SER A 7 -7.74 -17.53 6.61
CA SER A 7 -8.63 -16.36 6.57
C SER A 7 -7.88 -15.04 6.74
N ALA A 8 -8.57 -13.93 6.45
CA ALA A 8 -8.06 -12.59 6.72
C ALA A 8 -7.81 -12.38 8.22
N ASP A 9 -8.65 -12.94 9.10
CA ASP A 9 -8.46 -12.88 10.56
C ASP A 9 -7.16 -13.57 11.00
N ALA A 10 -6.87 -14.75 10.45
CA ALA A 10 -5.62 -15.46 10.70
C ALA A 10 -4.40 -14.65 10.22
N ALA A 11 -4.54 -13.93 9.10
CA ALA A 11 -3.49 -13.06 8.58
C ALA A 11 -3.26 -11.83 9.47
N VAL A 12 -4.31 -11.11 9.88
CA VAL A 12 -4.16 -9.91 10.71
C VAL A 12 -3.81 -10.24 12.15
N ALA A 13 -4.02 -11.47 12.63
CA ALA A 13 -3.55 -11.93 13.94
C ALA A 13 -2.04 -11.70 14.12
N LEU A 14 -1.27 -11.80 13.03
CA LEU A 14 0.18 -11.58 12.99
C LEU A 14 0.61 -10.12 13.25
N VAL A 15 -0.31 -9.15 13.14
CA VAL A 15 0.01 -7.72 13.19
C VAL A 15 -0.16 -7.17 14.61
N PRO A 16 0.91 -6.89 15.37
CA PRO A 16 0.80 -6.25 16.68
C PRO A 16 0.44 -4.76 16.57
N ASN A 17 -0.03 -4.17 17.68
CA ASN A 17 -0.16 -2.71 17.80
C ASN A 17 1.19 -2.02 17.52
N GLY A 18 1.15 -0.80 17.00
CA GLY A 18 2.37 -0.05 16.68
C GLY A 18 2.99 -0.39 15.33
N SER A 19 2.52 -1.43 14.64
CA SER A 19 3.10 -1.88 13.36
C SER A 19 3.03 -0.82 12.27
N SER A 20 4.05 -0.83 11.41
CA SER A 20 4.03 -0.14 10.13
C SER A 20 3.48 -1.06 9.02
N ILE A 21 2.57 -0.55 8.20
CA ILE A 21 1.91 -1.35 7.15
C ILE A 21 1.87 -0.57 5.83
N LEU A 22 2.49 -1.13 4.79
CA LEU A 22 2.26 -0.74 3.40
C LEU A 22 0.91 -1.31 2.95
N MET A 23 -0.01 -0.46 2.49
CA MET A 23 -1.30 -0.91 1.99
C MET A 23 -1.45 -0.52 0.52
N GLY A 24 -1.52 -1.53 -0.35
CA GLY A 24 -1.64 -1.34 -1.79
C GLY A 24 -2.98 -0.77 -2.21
N GLY A 25 -3.02 -0.24 -3.43
CA GLY A 25 -4.21 0.37 -4.04
C GLY A 25 -3.99 1.81 -4.51
N PHE A 26 -4.96 2.32 -5.26
CA PHE A 26 -5.06 3.71 -5.68
C PHE A 26 -6.52 4.15 -5.62
N GLY A 27 -6.85 5.15 -4.79
CA GLY A 27 -8.23 5.39 -4.38
C GLY A 27 -8.85 4.12 -3.78
N LEU A 28 -9.92 3.62 -4.42
CA LEU A 28 -10.59 2.35 -4.05
C LEU A 28 -10.20 1.18 -4.97
N CYS A 29 -9.30 1.38 -5.93
CA CYS A 29 -8.94 0.39 -6.94
C CYS A 29 -7.75 -0.47 -6.48
N GLY A 30 -7.97 -1.78 -6.36
CA GLY A 30 -6.91 -2.73 -6.00
C GLY A 30 -6.46 -2.61 -4.55
N ILE A 31 -7.39 -2.32 -3.64
CA ILE A 31 -7.15 -2.29 -2.19
C ILE A 31 -7.38 -3.70 -1.57
N PRO A 32 -6.65 -4.08 -0.51
CA PRO A 32 -6.86 -5.35 0.20
C PRO A 32 -8.04 -5.25 1.18
N GLU A 33 -9.26 -5.20 0.64
CA GLU A 33 -10.50 -4.91 1.37
C GLU A 33 -10.74 -5.84 2.57
N ASN A 34 -10.48 -7.14 2.42
CA ASN A 34 -10.77 -8.12 3.48
C ASN A 34 -9.75 -8.03 4.61
N LEU A 35 -8.46 -7.86 4.28
CA LEU A 35 -7.42 -7.60 5.27
C LEU A 35 -7.66 -6.31 6.04
N ILE A 36 -8.09 -5.23 5.37
CA ILE A 36 -8.42 -3.96 6.04
C ILE A 36 -9.61 -4.14 6.98
N LYS A 37 -10.69 -4.81 6.53
CA LYS A 37 -11.86 -5.10 7.36
C LYS A 37 -11.52 -5.98 8.58
N ALA A 38 -10.70 -7.01 8.39
CA ALA A 38 -10.24 -7.88 9.48
C ALA A 38 -9.37 -7.11 10.48
N LEU A 39 -8.46 -6.24 10.01
CA LEU A 39 -7.61 -5.42 10.87
C LEU A 39 -8.43 -4.39 11.68
N HIS A 40 -9.48 -3.83 11.06
CA HIS A 40 -10.46 -3.00 11.75
C HIS A 40 -11.19 -3.78 12.84
N ALA A 41 -11.75 -4.95 12.51
CA ALA A 41 -12.47 -5.79 13.47
C ALA A 41 -11.58 -6.26 14.64
N LYS A 42 -10.31 -6.59 14.36
CA LYS A 42 -9.31 -6.93 15.38
C LYS A 42 -9.02 -5.76 16.34
N GLY A 43 -9.23 -4.52 15.91
CA GLY A 43 -8.98 -3.33 16.71
C GLY A 43 -7.50 -3.04 16.95
N THR A 44 -6.61 -3.41 16.02
CA THR A 44 -5.18 -3.09 16.12
C THR A 44 -4.96 -1.58 16.04
N ARG A 45 -4.22 -1.00 16.99
CA ARG A 45 -4.04 0.45 17.15
C ARG A 45 -2.60 0.88 16.93
N ASP A 46 -2.40 2.19 16.97
CA ASP A 46 -1.11 2.85 16.87
C ASP A 46 -0.38 2.53 15.54
N LEU A 47 -1.15 2.32 14.47
CA LEU A 47 -0.61 1.93 13.18
C LEU A 47 0.08 3.12 12.50
N THR A 48 1.18 2.82 11.82
CA THR A 48 1.71 3.69 10.76
C THR A 48 1.31 3.09 9.43
N VAL A 49 0.41 3.74 8.69
CA VAL A 49 -0.07 3.24 7.41
C VAL A 49 0.59 4.02 6.27
N ILE A 50 1.15 3.28 5.32
CA ILE A 50 1.84 3.81 4.15
C ILE A 50 1.02 3.43 2.93
N SER A 51 0.33 4.40 2.34
CA SER A 51 -0.58 4.19 1.21
C SER A 51 -0.71 5.46 0.40
N ASN A 52 -0.90 5.32 -0.91
CA ASN A 52 -1.07 6.47 -1.80
C ASN A 52 -2.21 7.39 -1.33
N ASN A 53 -3.34 6.79 -0.95
CA ASN A 53 -4.52 7.45 -0.39
C ASN A 53 -5.04 6.68 0.83
N ALA A 54 -5.96 7.29 1.58
CA ALA A 54 -6.67 6.63 2.67
C ALA A 54 -8.04 6.04 2.28
N GLY A 55 -8.36 5.94 0.98
CA GLY A 55 -9.71 5.61 0.54
C GLY A 55 -10.71 6.71 0.86
N VAL A 56 -11.96 6.35 1.16
CA VAL A 56 -13.03 7.29 1.52
C VAL A 56 -13.47 7.04 2.96
N ASP A 57 -14.23 7.97 3.55
CA ASP A 57 -14.59 7.93 4.98
C ASP A 57 -15.10 6.55 5.45
N ASP A 58 -15.92 5.88 4.64
CA ASP A 58 -16.56 4.62 4.98
C ASP A 58 -15.97 3.34 4.37
N TYR A 59 -14.87 3.45 3.63
CA TYR A 59 -14.37 2.32 2.86
C TYR A 59 -12.87 2.42 2.55
N GLY A 60 -12.19 1.27 2.53
CA GLY A 60 -10.72 1.22 2.52
C GLY A 60 -10.15 1.65 3.87
N ILE A 61 -9.02 2.37 3.85
CA ILE A 61 -8.30 2.77 5.09
C ILE A 61 -9.12 3.75 5.95
N GLY A 62 -10.08 4.48 5.37
CA GLY A 62 -10.94 5.42 6.09
C GLY A 62 -11.66 4.82 7.29
N ILE A 63 -12.02 3.53 7.23
CA ILE A 63 -12.63 2.85 8.39
C ILE A 63 -11.67 2.76 9.58
N LEU A 64 -10.36 2.59 9.32
CA LEU A 64 -9.33 2.54 10.35
C LEU A 64 -9.09 3.94 10.95
N LEU A 65 -9.18 4.99 10.13
CA LEU A 65 -9.06 6.38 10.59
C LEU A 65 -10.22 6.76 11.51
N ARG A 66 -11.46 6.46 11.12
CA ARG A 66 -12.65 6.68 11.98
C ARG A 66 -12.57 5.93 13.30
N ALA A 67 -12.01 4.72 13.29
CA ALA A 67 -11.81 3.92 14.49
C ALA A 67 -10.61 4.37 15.37
N ARG A 68 -9.87 5.41 14.94
CA ARG A 68 -8.62 5.88 15.57
C ARG A 68 -7.61 4.75 15.78
N GLN A 69 -7.47 3.91 14.75
CA GLN A 69 -6.48 2.83 14.73
C GLN A 69 -5.14 3.26 14.14
N VAL A 70 -5.12 4.38 13.39
CA VAL A 70 -3.94 4.90 12.71
C VAL A 70 -3.42 6.12 13.45
N ARG A 71 -2.15 6.09 13.85
CA ARG A 71 -1.43 7.22 14.47
C ARG A 71 -0.74 8.08 13.40
N LYS A 72 -0.22 7.43 12.35
CA LYS A 72 0.54 8.11 11.29
C LYS A 72 0.16 7.59 9.91
N MET A 73 0.02 8.51 8.96
CA MET A 73 -0.09 8.23 7.54
C MET A 73 1.15 8.74 6.80
N VAL A 74 1.67 7.94 5.86
CA VAL A 74 2.57 8.42 4.81
C VAL A 74 1.80 8.28 3.50
N SER A 75 1.47 9.41 2.87
CA SER A 75 0.56 9.45 1.73
C SER A 75 0.96 10.50 0.71
N THR A 76 0.35 10.43 -0.46
CA THR A 76 0.65 11.33 -1.58
C THR A 76 -0.48 12.33 -1.81
N TYR A 77 -1.68 11.95 -1.39
CA TYR A 77 -2.89 12.73 -1.58
C TYR A 77 -3.94 12.36 -0.55
N VAL A 78 -4.48 13.35 0.15
CA VAL A 78 -5.54 13.21 1.16
C VAL A 78 -6.88 12.85 0.49
N GLY A 79 -7.27 13.63 -0.52
CA GLY A 79 -8.46 13.39 -1.35
C GLY A 79 -9.79 13.59 -0.65
N GLU A 80 -10.78 12.77 -1.02
CA GLU A 80 -12.20 12.86 -0.64
C GLU A 80 -12.49 12.26 0.76
N ASN A 81 -11.51 12.26 1.67
CA ASN A 81 -11.64 11.71 3.02
C ASN A 81 -11.66 12.85 4.04
N LYS A 82 -12.85 13.25 4.45
CA LYS A 82 -13.05 14.39 5.36
C LYS A 82 -12.50 14.10 6.74
N GLU A 83 -12.56 12.84 7.19
CA GLU A 83 -12.02 12.48 8.49
C GLU A 83 -10.50 12.54 8.51
N PHE A 84 -9.84 12.14 7.42
CA PHE A 84 -8.41 12.31 7.25
C PHE A 84 -8.03 13.78 7.35
N GLU A 85 -8.68 14.63 6.56
CA GLU A 85 -8.41 16.08 6.55
C GLU A 85 -8.62 16.69 7.94
N ARG A 86 -9.73 16.35 8.59
CA ARG A 86 -10.04 16.82 9.95
C ARG A 86 -8.98 16.40 10.96
N GLN A 87 -8.60 15.13 10.99
CA GLN A 87 -7.59 14.61 11.94
C GLN A 87 -6.19 15.17 11.66
N PHE A 88 -5.85 15.42 10.40
CA PHE A 88 -4.58 16.05 10.04
C PHE A 88 -4.53 17.51 10.52
N LEU A 89 -5.57 18.29 10.23
CA LEU A 89 -5.64 19.70 10.63
C LEU A 89 -5.76 19.89 12.16
N SER A 90 -6.35 18.93 12.88
CA SER A 90 -6.41 18.96 14.34
C SER A 90 -5.14 18.45 15.03
N GLY A 91 -4.21 17.86 14.28
CA GLY A 91 -3.00 17.22 14.83
C GLY A 91 -3.24 15.85 15.48
N GLU A 92 -4.46 15.29 15.40
CA GLU A 92 -4.77 13.92 15.86
C GLU A 92 -4.02 12.86 15.04
N LEU A 93 -3.79 13.13 13.75
CA LEU A 93 -3.11 12.24 12.82
C LEU A 93 -1.81 12.90 12.32
N THR A 94 -0.68 12.23 12.54
CA THR A 94 0.58 12.65 11.91
C THR A 94 0.55 12.28 10.43
N VAL A 95 0.82 13.21 9.53
CA VAL A 95 0.83 12.96 8.08
C VAL A 95 2.13 13.42 7.45
N ASP A 96 2.81 12.50 6.78
CA ASP A 96 3.91 12.82 5.88
C ASP A 96 3.37 12.81 4.44
N LEU A 97 3.25 13.99 3.83
CA LEU A 97 2.88 14.13 2.43
C LEU A 97 4.12 14.01 1.53
N VAL A 98 4.10 13.03 0.61
CA VAL A 98 5.21 12.72 -0.29
C VAL A 98 4.73 12.79 -1.73
N PRO A 99 5.43 13.49 -2.65
CA PRO A 99 5.08 13.47 -4.06
C PRO A 99 4.94 12.04 -4.60
N GLN A 100 3.89 11.76 -5.37
CA GLN A 100 3.51 10.37 -5.69
C GLN A 100 4.62 9.55 -6.37
N GLY A 101 5.35 10.15 -7.32
CA GLY A 101 6.48 9.50 -7.97
C GLY A 101 7.62 9.19 -6.98
N THR A 102 7.94 10.14 -6.11
CA THR A 102 8.91 9.95 -5.03
C THR A 102 8.45 8.87 -4.05
N PHE A 103 7.17 8.85 -3.67
CA PHE A 103 6.60 7.83 -2.80
C PHE A 103 6.76 6.42 -3.39
N ALA A 104 6.42 6.24 -4.68
CA ALA A 104 6.62 4.98 -5.39
C ALA A 104 8.10 4.55 -5.38
N GLU A 105 9.01 5.46 -5.70
CA GLU A 105 10.44 5.16 -5.80
C GLU A 105 11.09 4.92 -4.43
N ARG A 106 10.64 5.60 -3.37
CA ARG A 106 11.09 5.31 -1.99
C ARG A 106 10.73 3.89 -1.56
N ILE A 107 9.53 3.41 -1.89
CA ILE A 107 9.11 2.03 -1.62
C ILE A 107 9.94 1.06 -2.46
N ARG A 108 10.13 1.35 -3.76
CA ARG A 108 10.96 0.51 -4.63
C ARG A 108 12.41 0.43 -4.14
N ALA A 109 12.99 1.55 -3.73
CA ALA A 109 14.33 1.64 -3.16
C ALA A 109 14.43 0.78 -1.89
N GLY A 110 13.42 0.85 -1.02
CA GLY A 110 13.33 0.01 0.18
C GLY A 110 13.35 -1.48 -0.14
N GLY A 111 12.50 -1.93 -1.07
CA GLY A 111 12.46 -3.34 -1.47
C GLY A 111 13.68 -3.83 -2.26
N ALA A 112 14.44 -2.90 -2.87
CA ALA A 112 15.67 -3.21 -3.60
C ALA A 112 16.96 -3.06 -2.76
N GLY A 113 16.86 -2.65 -1.50
CA GLY A 113 18.02 -2.42 -0.64
C GLY A 113 18.83 -1.16 -0.98
N ILE A 114 18.21 -0.16 -1.62
CA ILE A 114 18.84 1.11 -1.97
C ILE A 114 18.66 2.11 -0.82
N ALA A 115 19.77 2.55 -0.22
CA ALA A 115 19.78 3.40 0.97
C ALA A 115 19.37 4.86 0.73
N GLY A 116 19.37 5.33 -0.53
CA GLY A 116 18.91 6.66 -0.90
C GLY A 116 19.07 6.91 -2.40
N PHE A 117 18.27 7.82 -2.94
CA PHE A 117 18.34 8.23 -4.35
C PHE A 117 18.01 9.71 -4.51
N PHE A 118 18.55 10.33 -5.56
CA PHE A 118 18.26 11.71 -5.91
C PHE A 118 17.10 11.79 -6.89
N THR A 119 16.15 12.70 -6.63
CA THR A 119 15.04 13.02 -7.54
C THR A 119 14.87 14.53 -7.65
N PRO A 120 14.55 15.09 -8.83
CA PRO A 120 14.31 16.52 -8.94
C PRO A 120 12.94 16.93 -8.40
N THR A 121 12.06 15.96 -8.15
CA THR A 121 10.70 16.19 -7.66
C THR A 121 10.73 16.80 -6.27
N GLY A 122 10.10 17.96 -6.10
CA GLY A 122 9.96 18.63 -4.81
C GLY A 122 11.04 19.67 -4.51
N TYR A 123 12.11 19.76 -5.31
CA TYR A 123 13.10 20.84 -5.16
C TYR A 123 12.43 22.22 -5.22
N GLY A 124 12.82 23.12 -4.31
CA GLY A 124 12.24 24.47 -4.21
C GLY A 124 10.84 24.53 -3.61
N THR A 125 10.36 23.44 -3.00
CA THR A 125 9.06 23.38 -2.29
C THR A 125 9.23 22.85 -0.87
N LEU A 126 8.16 22.89 -0.07
CA LEU A 126 8.13 22.29 1.29
C LEU A 126 8.59 20.82 1.32
N ALA A 127 8.42 20.08 0.21
CA ALA A 127 8.85 18.68 0.12
C ALA A 127 10.37 18.48 0.20
N ALA A 128 11.17 19.53 -0.04
CA ALA A 128 12.63 19.49 0.04
C ALA A 128 13.21 20.05 1.35
N GLU A 129 12.38 20.62 2.23
CA GLU A 129 12.86 21.22 3.48
C GLU A 129 13.53 20.18 4.38
N GLY A 130 14.71 20.54 4.91
CA GLY A 130 15.51 19.67 5.78
C GLY A 130 16.18 18.48 5.09
N LYS A 131 16.07 18.34 3.75
CA LYS A 131 16.71 17.27 2.99
C LYS A 131 17.99 17.74 2.31
N GLU A 132 18.93 16.81 2.10
CA GLU A 132 20.09 17.08 1.27
C GLU A 132 19.64 17.41 -0.16
N THR A 133 20.21 18.48 -0.74
CA THR A 133 20.02 18.82 -2.14
C THR A 133 21.36 18.87 -2.85
N ARG A 134 21.35 18.56 -4.14
CA ARG A 134 22.56 18.52 -4.97
C ARG A 134 22.24 19.00 -6.38
N LEU A 135 23.15 19.80 -6.96
CA LEU A 135 23.15 20.10 -8.38
C LEU A 135 23.82 18.94 -9.13
N ILE A 136 23.10 18.30 -10.03
CA ILE A 136 23.62 17.20 -10.86
C ILE A 136 23.38 17.59 -12.32
N GLY A 137 24.47 17.85 -13.06
CA GLY A 137 24.38 18.50 -14.36
C GLY A 137 23.87 19.93 -14.22
N ASP A 138 22.78 20.26 -14.89
CA ASP A 138 22.13 21.58 -14.92
C ASP A 138 20.88 21.66 -14.01
N ARG A 139 20.57 20.58 -13.26
CA ARG A 139 19.33 20.48 -12.48
C ARG A 139 19.59 20.16 -11.02
N HIS A 140 18.79 20.75 -10.14
CA HIS A 140 18.80 20.44 -8.71
C HIS A 140 17.95 19.22 -8.38
N TYR A 141 18.45 18.41 -7.46
CA TYR A 141 17.85 17.19 -6.97
C TYR A 141 17.78 17.20 -5.44
N VAL A 142 16.84 16.43 -4.89
CA VAL A 142 16.63 16.19 -3.47
C VAL A 142 16.95 14.73 -3.18
N LEU A 143 17.72 14.48 -2.12
CA LEU A 143 17.97 13.13 -1.63
C LEU A 143 16.73 12.59 -0.90
N GLU A 144 16.27 11.41 -1.29
CA GLU A 144 15.13 10.73 -0.69
C GLU A 144 15.56 9.37 -0.13
N SER A 145 15.11 9.08 1.09
CA SER A 145 15.41 7.82 1.80
C SER A 145 14.39 6.73 1.47
N PRO A 146 14.77 5.44 1.49
CA PRO A 146 13.85 4.33 1.24
C PRO A 146 12.70 4.30 2.25
N LEU A 147 11.61 3.65 1.85
CA LEU A 147 10.43 3.45 2.67
C LEU A 147 10.10 1.95 2.74
N THR A 148 10.18 1.39 3.94
CA THR A 148 9.89 -0.01 4.24
C THR A 148 8.91 -0.11 5.39
N ALA A 149 8.31 -1.28 5.59
CA ALA A 149 7.37 -1.52 6.70
C ALA A 149 7.49 -2.93 7.27
N ASP A 150 6.90 -3.12 8.46
CA ASP A 150 6.78 -4.44 9.10
C ASP A 150 5.94 -5.38 8.25
N PHE A 151 4.83 -4.86 7.72
CA PHE A 151 3.90 -5.60 6.88
C PHE A 151 3.64 -4.89 5.56
N ALA A 152 3.36 -5.69 4.53
CA ALA A 152 2.75 -5.20 3.30
C ALA A 152 1.47 -5.98 3.02
N PHE A 153 0.34 -5.28 2.96
CA PHE A 153 -0.95 -5.81 2.53
C PHE A 153 -1.17 -5.42 1.08
N VAL A 154 -1.21 -6.42 0.20
CA VAL A 154 -1.35 -6.21 -1.24
C VAL A 154 -2.53 -7.00 -1.79
N LYS A 155 -3.15 -6.48 -2.85
CA LYS A 155 -4.29 -7.08 -3.54
C LYS A 155 -3.90 -7.49 -4.96
N ALA A 156 -4.05 -8.76 -5.30
CA ALA A 156 -3.85 -9.28 -6.65
C ALA A 156 -5.12 -9.94 -7.21
N TRP A 157 -5.17 -10.13 -8.53
CA TRP A 157 -6.29 -10.83 -9.16
C TRP A 157 -6.17 -12.34 -8.95
N LYS A 158 -5.01 -12.90 -9.32
CA LYS A 158 -4.68 -14.30 -9.07
C LYS A 158 -3.40 -14.40 -8.27
N GLY A 159 -3.29 -15.44 -7.46
CA GLY A 159 -2.00 -15.89 -6.95
C GLY A 159 -1.95 -17.39 -6.79
N ASP A 160 -0.76 -17.96 -6.80
CA ASP A 160 -0.56 -19.39 -6.56
C ASP A 160 -0.13 -19.69 -5.10
N ARG A 161 -0.08 -20.98 -4.74
CA ARG A 161 0.35 -21.42 -3.40
C ARG A 161 1.81 -21.09 -3.05
N LEU A 162 2.64 -20.77 -4.05
CA LEU A 162 4.02 -20.32 -3.88
C LEU A 162 4.11 -18.79 -3.71
N GLY A 163 3.01 -18.07 -3.88
CA GLY A 163 2.88 -16.64 -3.70
C GLY A 163 3.14 -15.82 -4.97
N ASN A 164 3.24 -16.44 -6.15
CA ASN A 164 3.35 -15.68 -7.40
C ASN A 164 2.03 -14.95 -7.66
N LEU A 165 2.10 -13.69 -8.09
CA LEU A 165 0.91 -12.85 -8.26
C LEU A 165 0.77 -12.30 -9.68
N VAL A 166 -0.48 -12.26 -10.14
CA VAL A 166 -0.91 -11.57 -11.38
C VAL A 166 -1.99 -10.56 -11.03
N TYR A 167 -1.90 -9.37 -11.63
CA TYR A 167 -2.82 -8.26 -11.39
C TYR A 167 -3.71 -8.02 -12.61
N ARG A 168 -4.84 -7.33 -12.41
CA ARG A 168 -5.80 -7.07 -13.49
C ARG A 168 -5.98 -5.57 -13.69
N ARG A 169 -5.60 -5.09 -14.88
CA ARG A 169 -5.74 -3.68 -15.28
C ARG A 169 -5.04 -2.73 -14.30
N THR A 170 -5.64 -1.57 -14.03
CA THR A 170 -5.11 -0.51 -13.16
C THR A 170 -5.13 -0.86 -11.67
N ALA A 171 -5.76 -1.98 -11.27
CA ALA A 171 -5.68 -2.49 -9.90
C ALA A 171 -4.26 -2.95 -9.50
N ARG A 172 -3.33 -3.05 -10.47
CA ARG A 172 -1.91 -3.31 -10.21
C ARG A 172 -1.27 -2.21 -9.36
N ASN A 173 -1.35 -0.96 -9.81
CA ASN A 173 -0.81 0.24 -9.14
C ASN A 173 0.40 0.01 -8.20
N PHE A 174 0.27 0.32 -6.90
CA PHE A 174 1.32 0.22 -5.89
C PHE A 174 1.54 -1.19 -5.35
N ASN A 175 0.64 -2.13 -5.62
CA ASN A 175 0.69 -3.47 -5.04
C ASN A 175 2.03 -4.19 -5.28
N PRO A 176 2.57 -4.28 -6.51
CA PRO A 176 3.84 -4.97 -6.74
C PRO A 176 5.02 -4.33 -6.01
N VAL A 177 5.12 -3.00 -6.01
CA VAL A 177 6.27 -2.31 -5.39
C VAL A 177 6.21 -2.44 -3.88
N MET A 178 5.02 -2.34 -3.27
CA MET A 178 4.83 -2.52 -1.84
C MET A 178 5.12 -3.95 -1.38
N ALA A 179 4.81 -4.96 -2.19
CA ALA A 179 5.11 -6.35 -1.87
C ALA A 179 6.61 -6.61 -1.61
N THR A 180 7.49 -5.81 -2.23
CA THR A 180 8.94 -5.94 -2.07
C THR A 180 9.48 -5.26 -0.80
N ALA A 181 8.75 -4.30 -0.24
CA ALA A 181 9.23 -3.42 0.82
C ALA A 181 8.62 -3.72 2.22
N GLY A 182 7.77 -4.74 2.31
CA GLY A 182 7.30 -5.28 3.58
C GLY A 182 8.19 -6.41 4.09
N ARG A 183 8.52 -6.40 5.38
CA ARG A 183 9.22 -7.53 6.03
C ARG A 183 8.36 -8.80 6.00
N VAL A 184 7.05 -8.66 6.19
CA VAL A 184 6.05 -9.72 6.02
C VAL A 184 4.96 -9.26 5.03
N THR A 185 5.02 -9.77 3.81
CA THR A 185 4.01 -9.48 2.78
C THR A 185 2.88 -10.50 2.81
N ILE A 186 1.65 -10.00 2.94
CA ILE A 186 0.40 -10.76 2.87
C ILE A 186 -0.35 -10.32 1.60
N ALA A 187 -0.51 -11.25 0.67
CA ALA A 187 -1.22 -11.04 -0.58
C ALA A 187 -2.65 -11.57 -0.47
N GLU A 188 -3.62 -10.67 -0.61
CA GLU A 188 -5.02 -11.00 -0.77
C GLU A 188 -5.33 -11.21 -2.26
N VAL A 189 -5.94 -12.34 -2.62
CA VAL A 189 -6.21 -12.74 -4.01
C VAL A 189 -7.67 -13.12 -4.24
N GLU A 190 -8.18 -12.88 -5.45
CA GLU A 190 -9.54 -13.32 -5.84
C GLU A 190 -9.57 -14.79 -6.22
N HIS A 191 -8.50 -15.25 -6.90
CA HIS A 191 -8.38 -16.64 -7.31
C HIS A 191 -7.04 -17.19 -6.83
N LEU A 192 -7.11 -18.18 -5.95
CA LEU A 192 -5.96 -19.03 -5.62
C LEU A 192 -5.91 -20.17 -6.63
N VAL A 193 -4.74 -20.36 -7.24
CA VAL A 193 -4.48 -21.40 -8.23
C VAL A 193 -3.33 -22.30 -7.78
N GLU A 194 -3.19 -23.46 -8.42
CA GLU A 194 -2.06 -24.34 -8.16
C GLU A 194 -0.78 -23.86 -8.87
N PRO A 195 0.41 -24.14 -8.31
CA PRO A 195 1.67 -23.84 -8.98
C PRO A 195 1.73 -24.49 -10.37
N GLY A 196 2.14 -23.70 -11.38
CA GLY A 196 2.15 -24.11 -12.78
C GLY A 196 0.93 -23.66 -13.59
N GLU A 197 -0.16 -23.22 -12.94
CA GLU A 197 -1.32 -22.65 -13.65
C GLU A 197 -1.12 -21.17 -14.03
N LEU A 198 -0.19 -20.48 -13.38
CA LEU A 198 0.25 -19.14 -13.78
C LEU A 198 1.41 -19.28 -14.76
N ASP A 199 1.23 -18.75 -15.97
CA ASP A 199 2.30 -18.62 -16.95
C ASP A 199 3.47 -17.81 -16.33
N PRO A 200 4.69 -18.37 -16.29
CA PRO A 200 5.86 -17.69 -15.74
C PRO A 200 6.11 -16.29 -16.31
N ASP A 201 5.88 -16.07 -17.60
CA ASP A 201 6.11 -14.78 -18.27
C ASP A 201 5.04 -13.73 -17.93
N HIS A 202 3.93 -14.15 -17.34
CA HIS A 202 2.85 -13.27 -16.88
C HIS A 202 2.90 -12.96 -15.38
N ILE A 203 3.78 -13.62 -14.62
CA ILE A 203 3.95 -13.35 -13.19
C ILE A 203 4.53 -11.94 -13.02
N VAL A 204 3.80 -11.09 -12.28
CA VAL A 204 4.21 -9.71 -12.04
C VAL A 204 5.02 -9.59 -10.75
N THR A 205 4.54 -10.21 -9.68
CA THR A 205 5.25 -10.25 -8.40
C THR A 205 5.65 -11.68 -8.14
N PRO A 206 6.95 -12.02 -8.25
CA PRO A 206 7.44 -13.34 -7.93
C PRO A 206 7.18 -13.69 -6.47
N GLY A 207 6.88 -14.97 -6.22
CA GLY A 207 6.47 -15.45 -4.91
C GLY A 207 7.52 -15.29 -3.82
N ILE A 208 8.78 -15.02 -4.16
CA ILE A 208 9.83 -14.70 -3.17
C ILE A 208 9.46 -13.52 -2.27
N PHE A 209 8.73 -12.55 -2.79
CA PHE A 209 8.32 -11.34 -2.06
C PHE A 209 7.07 -11.57 -1.21
N VAL A 210 6.37 -12.69 -1.37
CA VAL A 210 5.11 -12.98 -0.67
C VAL A 210 5.36 -14.03 0.40
N LYS A 211 5.02 -13.70 1.66
CA LYS A 211 5.10 -14.64 2.78
C LYS A 211 3.81 -15.40 2.98
N HIS A 212 2.68 -14.71 2.85
CA HIS A 212 1.36 -15.29 3.03
C HIS A 212 0.41 -14.94 1.89
N VAL A 213 -0.43 -15.88 1.52
CA VAL A 213 -1.53 -15.68 0.57
C VAL A 213 -2.85 -15.93 1.30
N VAL A 214 -3.83 -15.07 1.09
CA VAL A 214 -5.20 -15.23 1.61
C VAL A 214 -6.19 -15.06 0.46
N VAL A 215 -7.20 -15.92 0.42
CA VAL A 215 -8.30 -15.78 -0.55
C VAL A 215 -9.35 -14.85 0.03
N GLY A 216 -9.64 -13.76 -0.67
CA GLY A 216 -10.73 -12.87 -0.25
C GLY A 216 -12.08 -13.54 -0.46
N THR A 217 -12.99 -13.39 0.50
CA THR A 217 -14.32 -14.00 0.46
C THR A 217 -15.29 -13.20 -0.40
N THR A 218 -15.27 -11.86 -0.26
CA THR A 218 -16.11 -10.94 -1.01
C THR A 218 -15.34 -9.67 -1.37
N TYR A 219 -15.56 -9.15 -2.57
CA TYR A 219 -15.02 -7.87 -3.02
C TYR A 219 -16.14 -6.96 -3.47
N GLU A 220 -16.24 -5.79 -2.87
CA GLU A 220 -17.23 -4.79 -3.30
C GLU A 220 -16.69 -4.00 -4.50
N LYS A 221 -15.37 -3.76 -4.59
CA LYS A 221 -14.71 -3.04 -5.71
C LYS A 221 -15.43 -1.72 -6.04
N ARG A 222 -15.74 -0.94 -5.01
CA ARG A 222 -16.53 0.30 -5.12
C ARG A 222 -15.89 1.26 -6.14
N ILE A 223 -16.73 1.82 -7.01
CA ILE A 223 -16.34 2.85 -7.98
C ILE A 223 -16.68 4.21 -7.36
N GLU A 224 -15.66 5.03 -7.11
CA GLU A 224 -15.82 6.35 -6.49
C GLU A 224 -16.64 7.31 -7.37
N LYS A 225 -16.30 7.40 -8.66
CA LYS A 225 -16.98 8.24 -9.64
C LYS A 225 -17.27 7.43 -10.90
N ARG A 226 -18.54 7.02 -11.09
CA ARG A 226 -18.95 6.22 -12.25
C ARG A 226 -19.24 7.12 -13.44
N THR A 227 -18.29 7.21 -14.36
CA THR A 227 -18.43 7.96 -15.62
C THR A 227 -18.62 7.02 -16.80
N VAL A 228 -19.63 7.27 -17.62
CA VAL A 228 -19.93 6.51 -18.85
C VAL A 228 -20.09 7.49 -20.02
N ARG A 229 -19.80 7.05 -21.25
CA ARG A 229 -20.14 7.84 -22.45
C ARG A 229 -21.66 8.00 -22.53
N GLN A 230 -22.12 9.15 -23.03
CA GLN A 230 -23.52 9.26 -23.45
C GLN A 230 -23.73 8.35 -24.67
N SER A 231 -24.82 7.58 -24.64
CA SER A 231 -25.20 6.64 -25.70
C SER A 231 -25.57 7.36 -26.99
#